data_AF-O97498-F1
#
_entry.id   AF-O97498-F1
#
_cell.length_a   1.000
_cell.length_b   1.000
_cell.length_c   1.000
_cell.angle_alpha   90.00
_cell.angle_beta   90.00
_cell.angle_gamma   90.00
#
_symmetry.space_group_name_H-M   'P 1'
#
loop_
_entity.id
_entity.type
_entity.pdbx_description
1 polymer ?
#
loop_
_entity_poly.entity_id
_entity_poly.type
_entity_poly.pdbx_seq_one_letter_code
_entity_poly.pdbx_strand_id
1 'polypeptide(L)'
;VIGDQSSGKSSVLEALSGVPLPRGNGIITRCPLELKMKKQPWASRWRATVSYRDVRLQLDSPSQVEKEIRKAQKALTGSDTSISQELITLEVTSCEVPDLTLIDLPGIARLAIGGQPRDIGEQIKALIRKYIQRQETINLVVVPSN
;
A
#
# COMPACT_ATOMS: atom_id res chain seq x y z
N VAL A 1 2.01 -1.34 -8.43
CA VAL A 1 0.78 -0.65 -8.89
C VAL A 1 1.06 0.84 -8.89
N ILE A 2 0.85 1.50 -10.03
CA ILE A 2 1.13 2.93 -10.21
C ILE A 2 -0.07 3.63 -10.87
N GLY A 3 -0.22 4.92 -10.62
CA GLY A 3 -1.30 5.73 -11.18
C GLY A 3 -1.49 7.03 -10.42
N ASP A 4 -2.30 7.92 -11.00
CA ASP A 4 -2.60 9.23 -10.40
C ASP A 4 -3.24 9.09 -9.02
N GLN A 5 -3.14 10.13 -8.19
CA GLN A 5 -3.88 10.20 -6.95
C GLN A 5 -5.38 9.98 -7.23
N SER A 6 -6.06 9.21 -6.37
CA SER A 6 -7.48 8.86 -6.52
C SER A 6 -7.86 7.99 -7.74
N SER A 7 -6.90 7.41 -8.47
CA SER A 7 -7.19 6.55 -9.63
C SER A 7 -7.79 5.17 -9.31
N GLY A 8 -8.01 4.83 -8.03
CA GLY A 8 -8.58 3.52 -7.62
C GLY A 8 -7.56 2.41 -7.34
N LYS A 9 -6.26 2.72 -7.23
CA LYS A 9 -5.18 1.74 -6.91
C LYS A 9 -5.51 0.86 -5.70
N SER A 10 -5.86 1.47 -4.57
CA SER A 10 -6.20 0.74 -3.35
C SER A 10 -7.41 -0.16 -3.55
N SER A 11 -8.41 0.26 -4.33
CA SER A 11 -9.58 -0.58 -4.65
C SER A 11 -9.21 -1.81 -5.48
N VAL A 12 -8.26 -1.70 -6.41
CA VAL A 12 -7.74 -2.87 -7.16
C VAL A 12 -7.07 -3.86 -6.21
N LEU A 13 -6.28 -3.37 -5.26
CA LEU A 13 -5.59 -4.21 -4.29
C LEU A 13 -6.58 -4.91 -3.35
N GLU A 14 -7.55 -4.18 -2.81
CA GLU A 14 -8.58 -4.74 -1.94
C GLU A 14 -9.40 -5.82 -2.64
N ALA A 15 -9.72 -5.63 -3.93
CA ALA A 15 -10.45 -6.63 -4.72
C ALA A 15 -9.65 -7.93 -4.90
N LEU A 16 -8.32 -7.85 -4.93
CA LEU A 16 -7.44 -9.02 -5.04
C LEU A 16 -7.17 -9.69 -3.70
N SER A 17 -7.04 -8.91 -2.61
CA SER A 17 -6.64 -9.41 -1.30
C SER A 17 -7.78 -9.70 -0.34
N GLY A 18 -8.99 -9.20 -0.60
CA GLY A 18 -10.15 -9.36 0.28
C GLY A 18 -9.98 -8.69 1.65
N VAL A 19 -9.05 -7.73 1.77
CA VAL A 19 -8.80 -7.01 3.03
C VAL A 19 -8.95 -5.50 2.81
N PRO A 20 -9.48 -4.75 3.79
CA PRO A 20 -9.64 -3.31 3.67
C PRO A 20 -8.28 -2.60 3.73
N LEU A 21 -8.05 -1.68 2.81
CA LEU A 21 -6.88 -0.80 2.79
C LEU A 21 -7.31 0.64 3.14
N PRO A 22 -6.38 1.50 3.59
CA PRO A 22 -6.70 2.89 3.88
C PRO A 22 -7.31 3.60 2.65
N ARG A 23 -8.42 4.30 2.89
CA ARG A 23 -9.13 5.16 1.91
C ARG A 23 -9.37 6.56 2.49
N GLY A 24 -9.59 7.57 1.64
CA GLY A 24 -9.95 8.92 2.09
C GLY A 24 -9.56 10.02 1.12
N ASN A 25 -9.61 11.27 1.60
CA ASN A 25 -9.19 12.45 0.85
C ASN A 25 -7.70 12.77 1.06
N GLY A 26 -7.02 13.24 0.02
CA GLY A 26 -5.59 13.55 0.05
C GLY A 26 -4.68 12.39 -0.37
N ILE A 27 -3.40 12.43 0.01
CA ILE A 27 -2.46 11.34 -0.25
C ILE A 27 -2.71 10.25 0.79
N ILE A 28 -3.30 9.13 0.35
CA ILE A 28 -3.70 8.04 1.23
C ILE A 28 -2.58 7.01 1.41
N THR A 29 -2.01 6.54 0.31
CA THR A 29 -0.79 5.72 0.34
C THR A 29 0.40 6.64 0.53
N ARG A 30 0.93 6.72 1.75
CA ARG A 30 2.05 7.62 2.12
C ARG A 30 3.40 6.91 2.24
N CYS A 31 3.38 5.58 2.27
CA CYS A 31 4.56 4.73 2.27
C CYS A 31 4.35 3.65 1.21
N PRO A 32 5.40 3.11 0.58
CA PRO A 32 5.30 1.88 -0.17
C PRO A 32 4.67 0.77 0.69
N LEU A 33 3.70 0.05 0.13
CA LEU A 33 3.06 -1.09 0.77
C LEU A 33 3.30 -2.34 -0.07
N GLU A 34 4.10 -3.27 0.44
CA GLU A 34 4.25 -4.60 -0.15
C GLU A 34 3.17 -5.52 0.42
N LEU A 35 2.23 -5.91 -0.43
CA LEU A 35 1.15 -6.85 -0.14
C LEU A 35 1.55 -8.22 -0.67
N LYS A 36 1.89 -9.14 0.23
CA LYS A 36 2.16 -10.55 -0.05
C LYS A 36 0.91 -11.35 0.22
N MET A 37 0.39 -12.02 -0.78
CA MET A 37 -0.71 -12.97 -0.64
C MET A 37 -0.16 -14.37 -0.84
N LYS A 38 -0.47 -15.25 0.11
CA LYS A 38 -0.08 -16.66 0.06
C LYS A 38 -1.34 -17.50 0.20
N LYS A 39 -1.62 -18.30 -0.81
CA LYS A 39 -2.73 -19.23 -0.78
C LYS A 39 -2.45 -20.33 0.24
N GLN A 40 -3.47 -20.70 0.99
CA GLN A 40 -3.41 -21.80 1.94
C GLN A 40 -4.53 -22.81 1.64
N PRO A 41 -4.39 -24.08 2.08
CA PRO A 41 -5.47 -25.06 1.97
C PRO A 41 -6.77 -24.57 2.61
N TRP A 42 -7.92 -25.03 2.10
CA TRP A 42 -9.26 -24.55 2.49
C TRP A 42 -9.55 -24.58 4.00
N ALA A 43 -9.00 -25.55 4.73
CA ALA A 43 -9.18 -25.68 6.18
C ALA A 43 -8.37 -24.66 7.01
N SER A 44 -7.55 -23.82 6.37
CA SER A 44 -6.67 -22.89 7.07
C SER A 44 -7.41 -21.62 7.46
N ARG A 45 -7.21 -21.18 8.70
CA ARG A 45 -7.76 -19.91 9.18
C ARG A 45 -7.04 -18.74 8.49
N TRP A 46 -7.80 -17.70 8.16
CA TRP A 46 -7.25 -16.41 7.72
C TRP A 46 -6.28 -15.86 8.77
N ARG A 47 -5.13 -15.37 8.32
CA ARG A 47 -4.18 -14.62 9.14
C ARG A 47 -3.53 -13.54 8.30
N ALA A 48 -3.10 -12.47 8.96
CA ALA A 48 -2.20 -11.52 8.35
C ALA A 48 -1.08 -11.11 9.29
N THR A 49 -0.01 -10.56 8.73
CA THR A 49 1.09 -9.95 9.47
C THR A 49 1.42 -8.62 8.85
N VAL A 50 1.44 -7.57 9.67
CA VAL A 50 1.95 -6.24 9.29
C VAL A 50 3.36 -6.10 9.85
N SER A 51 4.31 -5.65 9.04
CA SER A 51 5.70 -5.47 9.43
C SER A 51 6.26 -4.16 8.87
N TYR A 52 6.98 -3.41 9.72
CA TYR A 52 7.68 -2.18 9.36
C TYR A 52 8.77 -1.90 10.41
N ARG A 53 9.97 -1.49 9.99
CA ARG A 53 11.14 -1.40 10.88
C ARG A 53 11.31 -2.70 11.69
N ASP A 54 11.44 -2.60 13.01
CA ASP A 54 11.53 -3.74 13.94
C ASP A 54 10.16 -4.20 14.48
N VAL A 55 9.06 -3.63 13.99
CA VAL A 55 7.71 -3.96 14.43
C VAL A 55 7.14 -5.08 13.56
N ARG A 56 6.60 -6.11 14.22
CA ARG A 56 5.87 -7.21 13.58
C ARG A 56 4.59 -7.50 14.37
N LEU A 57 3.44 -7.33 13.72
CA LEU A 57 2.12 -7.48 14.33
C LEU A 57 1.34 -8.57 13.59
N GLN A 58 0.88 -9.57 14.32
CA GLN A 58 -0.04 -10.58 13.79
C GLN A 58 -1.47 -10.10 13.95
N LEU A 59 -2.28 -10.35 12.92
CA LEU A 59 -3.69 -10.01 12.85
C LEU A 59 -4.50 -11.29 12.60
N ASP A 60 -5.60 -11.40 13.34
CA ASP A 60 -6.50 -12.56 13.27
C ASP A 60 -7.82 -12.24 12.54
N SER A 61 -8.03 -10.98 12.16
CA SER A 61 -9.19 -10.52 11.38
C SER A 61 -8.82 -9.50 10.30
N PRO A 62 -9.41 -9.60 9.09
CA PRO A 62 -9.28 -8.59 8.03
C PRO A 62 -9.62 -7.17 8.49
N SER A 63 -10.59 -7.01 9.38
CA SER A 63 -11.06 -5.70 9.86
C SER A 63 -9.99 -4.90 10.62
N GLN A 64 -8.92 -5.55 11.08
CA GLN A 64 -7.81 -4.89 11.77
C GLN A 64 -6.80 -4.26 10.79
N VAL A 65 -6.75 -4.75 9.54
CA VAL A 65 -5.70 -4.41 8.57
C VAL A 65 -5.62 -2.92 8.31
N GLU A 66 -6.73 -2.27 7.99
CA GLU A 66 -6.74 -0.84 7.69
C GLU A 66 -6.18 -0.01 8.85
N LYS A 67 -6.63 -0.29 10.07
CA LYS A 67 -6.22 0.43 11.28
C LYS A 67 -4.72 0.28 11.53
N GLU A 68 -4.19 -0.93 11.40
CA GLU A 68 -2.76 -1.19 11.64
C GLU A 68 -1.87 -0.62 10.53
N ILE A 69 -2.31 -0.62 9.27
CA ILE A 69 -1.60 0.09 8.18
C ILE A 69 -1.56 1.60 8.47
N ARG A 70 -2.68 2.21 8.88
CA ARG A 70 -2.70 3.65 9.21
C ARG A 70 -1.74 4.01 10.34
N LYS A 71 -1.67 3.16 11.38
CA LYS A 71 -0.71 3.32 12.48
C LYS A 71 0.73 3.20 11.98
N ALA A 72 1.02 2.19 11.15
CA ALA A 72 2.33 1.99 10.55
C ALA A 72 2.74 3.20 9.71
N GLN A 73 1.87 3.70 8.83
CA GLN A 73 2.12 4.92 8.06
C GLN A 73 2.46 6.10 8.98
N LYS A 74 1.64 6.37 10.01
CA LYS A 74 1.87 7.48 10.95
C LYS A 74 3.21 7.35 11.68
N ALA A 75 3.60 6.13 12.06
CA ALA A 75 4.89 5.87 12.71
C ALA A 75 6.09 6.09 11.78
N LEU A 76 5.93 5.85 10.47
CA LEU A 76 6.98 6.03 9.47
C LEU A 76 7.07 7.47 8.94
N THR A 77 5.96 8.17 8.79
CA THR A 77 5.92 9.53 8.23
C THR A 77 6.11 10.60 9.29
N GLY A 78 5.78 10.33 10.55
CA GLY A 78 5.83 11.29 11.67
C GLY A 78 4.77 12.40 11.59
N SER A 79 4.20 12.66 10.42
CA SER A 79 3.13 13.63 10.18
C SER A 79 2.08 13.07 9.22
N ASP A 80 0.92 13.73 9.15
CA ASP A 80 -0.13 13.29 8.23
C ASP A 80 0.06 13.74 6.77
N THR A 81 1.02 14.64 6.52
CA THR A 81 1.21 15.32 5.24
C THR A 81 2.46 14.87 4.48
N SER A 82 3.36 14.14 5.13
CA SER A 82 4.60 13.65 4.53
C SER A 82 4.46 12.24 3.97
N ILE A 83 5.35 11.87 3.05
CA ILE A 83 5.57 10.49 2.64
C ILE A 83 6.86 9.94 3.24
N SER A 84 6.95 8.61 3.33
CA SER A 84 8.18 7.91 3.70
C SER A 84 8.62 6.98 2.58
N GLN A 85 9.93 6.76 2.45
CA GLN A 85 10.49 5.75 1.56
C GLN A 85 10.57 4.37 2.22
N GLU A 86 10.28 4.27 3.53
CA GLU A 86 10.29 3.02 4.28
C GLU A 86 9.10 2.14 3.89
N LEU A 87 9.37 0.84 3.74
CA LEU A 87 8.39 -0.15 3.28
C LEU A 87 7.54 -0.66 4.44
N ILE A 88 6.22 -0.70 4.24
CA ILE A 88 5.31 -1.50 5.05
C ILE A 88 5.08 -2.82 4.32
N THR A 89 5.25 -3.94 5.01
CA THR A 89 4.90 -5.26 4.47
C THR A 89 3.62 -5.76 5.12
N LEU A 90 2.63 -6.12 4.31
CA LEU A 90 1.43 -6.83 4.72
C LEU A 90 1.46 -8.22 4.08
N GLU A 91 1.61 -9.26 4.89
CA GLU A 91 1.47 -10.65 4.43
C GLU A 91 0.09 -11.18 4.82
N VAL A 92 -0.73 -11.58 3.85
CA VAL A 92 -2.06 -12.17 4.02
C VAL A 92 -2.00 -13.64 3.60
N THR A 93 -2.44 -14.52 4.49
CA THR A 93 -2.58 -15.96 4.23
C THR A 93 -4.05 -16.34 4.31
N SER A 94 -4.61 -16.88 3.23
CA SER A 94 -6.02 -17.30 3.14
C SER A 94 -6.21 -18.35 2.04
N CYS A 95 -7.30 -19.12 2.08
CA CYS A 95 -7.69 -19.98 0.97
C CYS A 95 -8.31 -19.22 -0.21
N GLU A 96 -8.75 -17.99 0.02
CA GLU A 96 -9.45 -17.13 -0.95
C GLU A 96 -8.52 -16.20 -1.74
N VAL A 97 -7.25 -16.08 -1.33
CA VAL A 97 -6.28 -15.20 -1.99
C VAL A 97 -5.39 -15.98 -2.97
N PRO A 98 -4.91 -15.34 -4.05
CA PRO A 98 -3.92 -15.94 -4.94
C PRO A 98 -2.51 -15.90 -4.33
N ASP A 99 -1.59 -16.69 -4.88
CA ASP A 99 -0.16 -16.52 -4.63
C ASP A 99 0.36 -15.36 -5.48
N LEU A 100 0.50 -14.18 -4.87
CA LEU A 100 0.87 -12.97 -5.57
C LEU A 100 1.51 -11.95 -4.62
N THR A 101 2.51 -11.22 -5.10
CA THR A 101 3.09 -10.08 -4.39
C THR A 101 2.86 -8.81 -5.20
N LEU A 102 2.30 -7.79 -4.57
CA LEU A 102 2.03 -6.48 -5.17
C LEU A 102 2.68 -5.40 -4.33
N ILE A 103 3.22 -4.37 -4.99
CA ILE A 103 3.71 -3.18 -4.32
C ILE A 103 2.80 -2.01 -4.68
N ASP A 104 2.09 -1.47 -3.69
CA ASP A 104 1.38 -0.19 -3.82
C ASP A 104 2.35 0.96 -3.58
N LEU A 105 2.24 2.00 -4.40
CA LEU A 105 3.07 3.18 -4.32
C LEU A 105 2.18 4.42 -4.16
N PRO A 106 2.67 5.48 -3.50
CA PRO A 106 1.95 6.75 -3.41
C PRO A 106 1.47 7.21 -4.80
N GLY A 107 0.20 7.63 -4.87
CA GLY A 107 -0.37 8.13 -6.11
C GLY A 107 0.28 9.43 -6.54
N ILE A 108 0.49 9.61 -7.85
CA ILE A 108 1.14 10.82 -8.37
C ILE A 108 0.24 12.03 -8.07
N ALA A 109 0.72 12.94 -7.21
CA ALA A 109 0.08 14.19 -6.88
C ALA A 109 0.69 15.33 -7.70
N ARG A 110 -0.15 16.09 -8.42
CA ARG A 110 0.30 17.20 -9.29
C ARG A 110 0.45 18.52 -8.54
N LEU A 111 -0.29 18.70 -7.44
CA LEU A 111 -0.29 19.89 -6.60
C LEU A 111 -0.20 19.48 -5.13
N ALA A 112 0.63 20.19 -4.36
CA ALA A 112 0.67 20.05 -2.92
C ALA A 112 -0.61 20.64 -2.32
N ILE A 113 -1.29 19.87 -1.47
CA ILE A 113 -2.51 20.29 -0.77
C ILE A 113 -2.36 20.05 0.73
N GLY A 114 -2.93 20.92 1.56
CA GLY A 114 -3.06 20.70 3.01
C GLY A 114 -1.73 20.42 3.74
N GLY A 115 -0.82 21.38 3.78
CA GLY A 115 0.43 21.27 4.56
C GLY A 115 1.48 20.29 4.01
N GLN A 116 1.29 19.80 2.79
CA GLN A 116 2.27 18.99 2.07
C GLN A 116 3.49 19.83 1.62
N PRO A 117 4.69 19.23 1.56
CA PRO A 117 5.85 19.86 0.94
C PRO A 117 5.58 20.25 -0.52
N ARG A 118 6.15 21.38 -0.98
CA ARG A 118 5.98 21.85 -2.37
C ARG A 118 6.53 20.87 -3.40
N ASP A 119 7.52 20.07 -3.02
CA ASP A 119 8.22 19.09 -3.84
C ASP A 119 7.64 17.67 -3.70
N ILE A 120 6.49 17.49 -3.05
CA ILE A 120 5.89 16.17 -2.79
C ILE A 120 5.70 15.34 -4.07
N GLY A 121 5.31 15.97 -5.17
CA GLY A 121 5.16 15.31 -6.46
C GLY A 121 6.48 14.74 -6.99
N GLU A 122 7.59 15.45 -6.81
CA GLU A 122 8.92 14.98 -7.21
C GLU A 122 9.42 13.87 -6.29
N GLN A 123 9.17 13.96 -4.98
CA GLN A 123 9.49 12.88 -4.04
C GLN A 123 8.73 11.59 -4.39
N ILE A 124 7.44 11.67 -4.72
CA ILE A 124 6.62 10.53 -5.16
C ILE A 124 7.19 9.94 -6.46
N LYS A 125 7.49 10.76 -7.47
CA LYS A 125 8.08 10.28 -8.73
C LYS A 125 9.43 9.59 -8.50
N ALA A 126 10.28 10.16 -7.65
CA ALA A 126 11.58 9.59 -7.30
C ALA A 126 11.41 8.22 -6.62
N LEU A 127 10.44 8.11 -5.69
CA LEU A 127 10.11 6.85 -5.03
C LEU A 127 9.60 5.81 -6.04
N ILE A 128 8.66 6.18 -6.92
CA ILE A 128 8.12 5.28 -7.95
C ILE A 128 9.25 4.77 -8.86
N ARG A 129 10.13 5.66 -9.32
CA ARG A 129 11.29 5.30 -10.18
C ARG A 129 12.14 4.19 -9.58
N LYS A 130 12.37 4.18 -8.26
CA LYS A 130 13.14 3.13 -7.56
C LYS A 130 12.57 1.71 -7.72
N TYR A 131 11.25 1.59 -7.91
CA TYR A 131 10.57 0.30 -8.04
C TYR A 131 10.36 -0.12 -9.49
N ILE A 132 9.96 0.81 -10.37
CA ILE A 132 9.62 0.51 -11.77
C ILE A 132 10.86 0.24 -12.66
N GLN A 133 12.06 0.61 -12.20
CA GLN A 133 13.31 0.41 -12.94
C GLN A 133 13.90 -1.00 -12.77
N ARG A 134 13.39 -1.79 -11.82
CA ARG A 134 13.86 -3.17 -11.60
C ARG A 134 13.30 -4.07 -12.71
N GLN A 135 14.15 -4.92 -13.29
CA GLN A 135 13.79 -5.76 -14.43
C GLN A 135 12.71 -6.80 -14.08
N GLU A 136 12.65 -7.20 -12.81
CA GLU A 136 11.71 -8.19 -12.29
C GLU A 136 10.34 -7.58 -11.95
N THR A 137 10.19 -6.25 -12.00
CA THR A 137 8.94 -5.57 -11.64
C THR A 137 7.97 -5.50 -12.82
N ILE A 138 6.78 -6.09 -12.66
CA ILE A 138 5.66 -5.86 -13.57
C ILE A 138 4.98 -4.53 -13.22
N ASN A 139 4.93 -3.62 -14.19
CA ASN A 139 4.33 -2.30 -14.02
C ASN A 139 2.81 -2.34 -14.31
N LEU A 140 2.00 -2.50 -13.25
CA LEU A 140 0.55 -2.36 -13.35
C LEU A 140 0.13 -0.88 -13.23
N VAL A 141 -0.34 -0.31 -14.33
CA VAL A 141 -0.84 1.08 -14.40
C VAL A 141 -2.36 1.10 -14.24
N VAL A 142 -2.85 1.91 -13.29
CA VAL A 142 -4.28 2.07 -13.02
C VAL A 142 -4.74 3.45 -13.49
N VAL A 143 -5.65 3.46 -14.47
CA VAL A 143 -6.23 4.65 -15.09
C VAL A 143 -7.75 4.58 -14.89
N PRO A 144 -8.40 5.65 -14.40
CA PRO A 144 -9.85 5.68 -14.31
C PRO A 144 -10.46 5.78 -15.73
N SER A 145 -11.64 5.21 -15.93
CA SER A 145 -12.26 5.10 -17.26
C SER A 145 -12.89 6.40 -17.78
N ASN A 146 -12.95 7.46 -16.97
CA ASN A 146 -13.66 8.70 -17.24
C ASN A 146 -12.78 9.83 -17.77
#